data_AF-A0AAN9G0M2-F1
#
_entry.id   AF-A0AAN9G0M2-F1
#
_cell.length_a   1.000
_cell.length_b   1.000
_cell.length_c   1.000
_cell.angle_alpha   90.00
_cell.angle_beta   90.00
_cell.angle_gamma   90.00
#
_symmetry.space_group_name_H-M   'P 1'
#
loop_
_entity.id
_entity.type
_entity.pdbx_description
1 polymer ?
#
loop_
_entity_poly.entity_id
_entity_poly.type
_entity_poly.pdbx_seq_one_letter_code
_entity_poly.pdbx_strand_id
1 'polypeptide(L)'
;MSGAIQDPRKWNLPGWRIEQKFAPGVLIGNWSEERDNFIKGDFKHNSTHRTDFRKFGGQAPDVTVRRRGELRNHGLPAELLIHHHNGNRYSSNMVSWYDEDYNGRWREKTLPKLRGWNSHQLAWIPEKNDHPVQEPPTNFGLLGHMHREWAAQLANL
;
A
#
# COMPACT_ATOMS: atom_id res chain seq x y z
N MET A 1 -23.83 87.18 -7.34
CA MET A 1 -24.61 86.00 -6.91
C MET A 1 -23.73 85.22 -5.93
N SER A 2 -24.12 85.16 -4.67
CA SER A 2 -23.31 84.61 -3.58
C SER A 2 -23.14 83.10 -3.73
N GLY A 3 -21.89 82.64 -3.83
CA GLY A 3 -21.56 81.22 -3.70
C GLY A 3 -21.85 80.78 -2.26
N ALA A 4 -22.68 79.75 -2.11
CA ALA A 4 -23.02 79.20 -0.80
C ALA A 4 -21.79 78.52 -0.18
N ILE A 5 -21.17 79.18 0.80
CA ILE A 5 -20.19 78.57 1.69
C ILE A 5 -20.96 77.56 2.55
N GLN A 6 -20.67 76.27 2.38
CA GLN A 6 -21.32 75.22 3.16
C GLN A 6 -20.91 75.32 4.65
N ASP A 7 -21.89 75.21 5.55
CA ASP A 7 -21.69 75.33 7.00
C ASP A 7 -20.75 74.22 7.53
N PRO A 8 -19.61 74.55 8.15
CA PRO A 8 -18.67 73.58 8.73
C PRO A 8 -19.29 72.69 9.83
N ARG A 9 -20.41 73.10 10.42
CA ARG A 9 -21.08 72.36 11.50
C ARG A 9 -21.87 71.15 11.00
N LYS A 10 -22.06 71.01 9.68
CA LYS A 10 -22.81 69.89 9.07
C LYS A 10 -22.23 68.51 9.39
N TRP A 11 -20.93 68.42 9.71
CA TRP A 11 -20.23 67.16 9.99
C TRP A 11 -20.62 66.53 11.32
N ASN A 12 -21.17 67.31 12.26
CA ASN A 12 -21.51 66.88 13.63
C ASN A 12 -23.01 66.67 13.87
N LEU A 13 -23.85 66.73 12.83
CA LEU A 13 -25.29 66.52 12.97
C LEU A 13 -25.66 65.03 12.78
N PRO A 14 -26.37 64.41 13.73
CA PRO A 14 -26.90 63.06 13.58
C PRO A 14 -28.18 63.08 12.73
N GLY A 15 -28.20 62.34 11.61
CA GLY A 15 -29.35 62.24 10.71
C GLY A 15 -29.01 61.56 9.38
N TRP A 16 -30.03 61.19 8.58
CA TRP A 16 -29.83 60.66 7.22
C TRP A 16 -29.30 61.76 6.30
N ARG A 17 -28.03 61.62 5.88
CA ARG A 17 -27.34 62.61 5.06
C ARG A 17 -27.63 62.34 3.58
N ILE A 18 -28.56 63.12 3.02
CA ILE A 18 -28.82 63.12 1.57
C ILE A 18 -27.81 64.07 0.94
N GLU A 19 -26.72 63.52 0.44
CA GLU A 19 -25.69 64.26 -0.28
C GLU A 19 -25.87 64.11 -1.79
N GLN A 20 -25.55 65.17 -2.53
CA GLN A 20 -25.54 65.13 -3.98
C GLN A 20 -24.42 64.19 -4.45
N LYS A 21 -24.76 63.20 -5.27
CA LYS A 21 -23.78 62.31 -5.88
C LYS A 21 -23.20 62.96 -7.13
N PHE A 22 -21.88 62.89 -7.26
CA PHE A 22 -21.14 63.41 -8.41
C PHE A 22 -20.54 62.24 -9.20
N ALA A 23 -20.15 62.49 -10.45
CA ALA A 23 -19.46 61.50 -11.26
C ALA A 23 -18.04 61.25 -10.68
N PRO A 24 -17.44 60.05 -10.87
CA PRO A 24 -16.11 59.70 -10.36
C PRO A 24 -14.98 60.62 -10.86
N GLY A 25 -15.23 61.42 -11.90
CA GLY A 25 -14.33 62.46 -12.39
C GLY A 25 -14.12 63.63 -11.40
N VAL A 26 -15.06 63.84 -10.49
CA VAL A 26 -15.07 64.94 -9.53
C VAL A 26 -14.43 64.48 -8.22
N LEU A 27 -13.44 65.24 -7.74
CA LEU A 27 -12.63 64.89 -6.55
C LEU A 27 -13.36 65.21 -5.23
N ILE A 28 -14.58 64.71 -5.08
CA ILE A 28 -15.46 64.94 -3.93
C ILE A 28 -16.01 63.61 -3.44
N GLY A 29 -16.11 63.43 -2.11
CA GLY A 29 -16.61 62.20 -1.52
C GLY A 29 -15.64 61.02 -1.73
N ASN A 30 -16.17 59.85 -2.06
CA ASN A 30 -15.42 58.59 -2.17
C ASN A 30 -14.78 58.35 -3.55
N TRP A 31 -14.42 59.44 -4.24
CA TRP A 31 -14.02 59.42 -5.64
C TRP A 31 -12.82 58.50 -5.96
N SER A 32 -11.90 58.29 -5.01
CA SER A 32 -10.72 57.44 -5.18
C SER A 32 -11.10 55.96 -5.21
N GLU A 33 -11.84 55.50 -4.21
CA GLU A 33 -12.31 54.12 -4.11
C GLU A 33 -13.28 53.77 -5.25
N GLU A 34 -14.11 54.73 -5.68
CA GLU A 34 -15.01 54.55 -6.83
C GLU A 34 -14.25 54.37 -8.17
N ARG A 35 -13.00 54.83 -8.26
CA ARG A 35 -12.11 54.60 -9.41
C ARG A 35 -11.34 53.29 -9.32
N ASP A 36 -11.01 52.84 -8.12
CA ASP A 36 -10.25 51.60 -7.88
C ASP A 36 -11.12 50.33 -7.92
N ASN A 37 -12.30 50.42 -8.55
CA ASN A 37 -13.15 49.28 -8.82
C ASN A 37 -12.38 48.22 -9.63
N PHE A 38 -12.29 47.01 -9.08
CA PHE A 38 -11.58 45.90 -9.70
C PHE A 38 -12.22 45.53 -11.06
N ILE A 39 -11.50 45.83 -12.14
CA ILE A 39 -11.85 45.36 -13.48
C ILE A 39 -11.31 43.94 -13.62
N LYS A 40 -12.20 42.95 -13.54
CA LYS A 40 -11.84 41.56 -13.75
C LYS A 40 -11.34 41.36 -15.19
N GLY A 41 -10.02 41.21 -15.36
CA GLY A 41 -9.41 40.84 -16.64
C GLY A 41 -9.68 39.38 -17.03
N ASP A 42 -9.40 39.02 -18.29
CA ASP A 42 -9.45 37.63 -18.79
C ASP A 42 -8.22 36.81 -18.36
N PHE A 43 -7.87 36.87 -17.06
CA PHE A 43 -6.75 36.11 -16.53
C PHE A 43 -7.20 34.69 -16.14
N LYS A 44 -6.60 33.69 -16.78
CA LYS A 44 -6.84 32.28 -16.47
C LYS A 44 -5.73 31.74 -15.56
N HIS A 45 -6.07 31.49 -14.30
CA HIS A 45 -5.14 30.87 -13.35
C HIS A 45 -4.71 29.49 -13.82
N ASN A 46 -3.45 29.14 -13.53
CA ASN A 46 -2.88 27.84 -13.85
C ASN A 46 -2.50 27.06 -12.58
N SER A 47 -2.54 25.73 -12.62
CA SER A 47 -1.97 24.89 -11.59
C SER A 47 -0.45 24.80 -11.74
N THR A 48 0.25 24.61 -10.63
CA THR A 48 1.70 24.34 -10.62
C THR A 48 2.03 23.14 -11.50
N HIS A 49 1.24 22.06 -11.40
CA HIS A 49 1.38 20.88 -12.24
C HIS A 49 1.38 21.20 -13.75
N ARG A 50 0.44 22.03 -14.26
CA ARG A 50 0.41 22.35 -15.70
C ARG A 50 1.57 23.27 -16.13
N THR A 51 2.18 24.00 -15.20
CA THR A 51 3.38 24.81 -15.47
C THR A 51 4.65 23.95 -15.45
N ASP A 52 4.77 23.05 -14.48
CA ASP A 52 5.98 22.27 -14.21
C ASP A 52 6.05 21.00 -15.08
N PHE A 53 4.91 20.34 -15.30
CA PHE A 53 4.85 19.11 -16.09
C PHE A 53 4.93 19.44 -17.58
N ARG A 54 6.07 19.07 -18.19
CA ARG A 54 6.23 19.03 -19.64
C ARG A 54 6.01 17.60 -20.13
N LYS A 55 4.93 17.39 -20.88
CA LYS A 55 4.69 16.12 -21.58
C LYS A 55 5.67 16.00 -22.74
N PHE A 56 6.72 15.20 -22.58
CA PHE A 56 7.59 14.82 -23.69
C PHE A 56 6.84 13.83 -24.59
N GLY A 57 6.30 14.32 -25.70
CA GLY A 57 5.57 13.49 -26.66
C GLY A 57 6.49 12.50 -27.38
N GLY A 58 6.05 11.25 -27.51
CA GLY A 58 6.76 10.22 -28.29
C GLY A 58 7.86 9.46 -27.54
N GLN A 59 8.20 9.85 -26.32
CA GLN A 59 9.19 9.15 -25.49
C GLN A 59 8.47 8.26 -24.50
N ALA A 60 8.28 6.98 -24.86
CA ALA A 60 7.97 5.97 -23.87
C ALA A 60 9.21 5.80 -22.95
N PRO A 61 9.04 5.68 -21.62
CA PRO A 61 10.15 5.34 -20.75
C PRO A 61 10.78 4.03 -21.23
N ASP A 62 12.11 3.99 -21.28
CA ASP A 62 12.88 2.84 -21.75
C ASP A 62 12.42 1.56 -21.02
N VAL A 63 12.00 0.56 -21.81
CA VAL A 63 11.52 -0.74 -21.33
C VAL A 63 12.57 -1.40 -20.43
N THR A 64 13.86 -1.21 -20.74
CA THR A 64 14.98 -1.76 -19.97
C THR A 64 15.06 -1.13 -18.58
N VAL A 65 14.91 0.19 -18.50
CA VAL A 65 14.90 0.92 -17.23
C VAL A 65 13.68 0.50 -16.39
N ARG A 66 12.51 0.39 -17.01
CA ARG A 66 11.28 -0.07 -16.35
C ARG A 66 11.44 -1.48 -15.79
N ARG A 67 11.95 -2.41 -16.60
CA ARG A 67 12.17 -3.81 -16.20
C ARG A 67 13.20 -3.91 -15.06
N ARG A 68 14.27 -3.11 -15.08
CA ARG A 68 15.24 -3.05 -13.98
C ARG A 68 14.62 -2.53 -12.70
N GLY A 69 13.80 -1.48 -12.78
CA GLY A 69 13.08 -0.95 -11.62
C GLY A 69 12.15 -1.99 -11.00
N GLU A 70 11.39 -2.70 -11.85
CA GLU A 70 10.51 -3.78 -11.43
C GLU A 70 11.29 -4.92 -10.76
N LEU A 71 12.38 -5.40 -11.39
CA LEU A 71 13.24 -6.46 -10.84
C LEU A 71 13.88 -6.09 -9.50
N ARG A 72 14.17 -4.79 -9.27
CA ARG A 72 14.67 -4.32 -7.96
C ARG A 72 13.55 -4.29 -6.91
N ASN A 73 12.31 -4.06 -7.33
CA ASN A 73 11.15 -4.02 -6.47
C ASN A 73 10.56 -5.42 -6.22
N HIS A 74 10.87 -6.40 -7.07
CA HIS A 74 10.67 -7.81 -6.78
C HIS A 74 11.50 -8.13 -5.51
N GLY A 75 10.79 -8.33 -4.41
CA GLY A 75 11.40 -8.61 -3.11
C GLY A 75 12.14 -9.95 -3.07
N LEU A 76 12.62 -10.30 -1.88
CA LEU A 76 13.26 -11.59 -1.68
C LEU A 76 12.25 -12.73 -1.88
N PRO A 77 12.66 -13.87 -2.47
CA PRO A 77 11.82 -15.04 -2.55
C PRO A 77 11.45 -15.53 -1.14
N ALA A 78 10.24 -16.09 -1.01
CA ALA A 78 9.74 -16.66 0.24
C ALA A 78 10.69 -17.72 0.83
N GLU A 79 11.42 -18.42 -0.04
CA GLU A 79 12.49 -19.37 0.31
C GLU A 79 13.54 -18.78 1.25
N LEU A 80 13.89 -17.50 1.07
CA LEU A 80 14.89 -16.81 1.90
C LEU A 80 14.30 -16.18 3.16
N LEU A 81 12.98 -16.02 3.23
CA LEU A 81 12.30 -15.33 4.33
C LEU A 81 11.66 -16.29 5.34
N ILE A 82 11.11 -17.41 4.87
CA ILE A 82 10.23 -18.29 5.65
C ILE A 82 10.93 -19.61 6.00
N HIS A 83 11.89 -20.07 5.20
CA HIS A 83 12.48 -21.38 5.40
C HIS A 83 13.58 -21.32 6.46
N HIS A 84 13.45 -22.16 7.49
CA HIS A 84 14.25 -22.07 8.72
C HIS A 84 15.69 -22.62 8.58
N HIS A 85 16.05 -23.30 7.49
CA HIS A 85 17.41 -23.79 7.25
C HIS A 85 17.70 -23.83 5.74
N ASN A 86 18.98 -23.76 5.35
CA ASN A 86 19.38 -23.76 3.94
C ASN A 86 18.82 -25.01 3.21
N GLY A 87 17.83 -24.80 2.34
CA GLY A 87 17.25 -25.82 1.46
C GLY A 87 16.00 -26.53 1.99
N ASN A 88 15.79 -27.74 1.47
CA ASN A 88 14.52 -28.46 1.53
C ASN A 88 14.32 -29.31 2.80
N ARG A 89 15.07 -29.03 3.88
CA ARG A 89 15.19 -29.95 5.03
C ARG A 89 13.90 -30.20 5.79
N TYR A 90 12.87 -29.36 5.68
CA TYR A 90 11.61 -29.53 6.45
C TYR A 90 10.37 -29.55 5.56
N SER A 91 10.50 -29.75 4.25
CA SER A 91 9.36 -29.75 3.32
C SER A 91 8.64 -31.09 3.21
N SER A 92 9.31 -32.19 3.56
CA SER A 92 8.85 -33.56 3.39
C SER A 92 8.27 -34.17 4.67
N ASN A 93 7.90 -33.32 5.65
CA ASN A 93 7.29 -33.74 6.92
C ASN A 93 5.79 -34.06 6.73
N MET A 94 5.49 -35.01 5.85
CA MET A 94 4.13 -35.39 5.45
C MET A 94 3.53 -36.49 6.35
N VAL A 95 4.27 -36.91 7.37
CA VAL A 95 3.89 -37.96 8.31
C VAL A 95 3.49 -37.32 9.62
N SER A 96 2.30 -37.68 10.13
CA SER A 96 1.81 -37.20 11.42
C SER A 96 2.24 -38.16 12.54
N TRP A 97 2.32 -37.64 13.77
CA TRP A 97 2.57 -38.45 14.96
C TRP A 97 1.62 -39.64 15.11
N TYR A 98 0.35 -39.41 14.80
CA TYR A 98 -0.67 -40.46 14.83
C TYR A 98 -0.32 -41.57 13.82
N ASP A 99 0.08 -41.20 12.61
CA ASP A 99 0.47 -42.16 11.57
C ASP A 99 1.74 -42.94 11.96
N GLU A 100 2.71 -42.28 12.59
CA GLU A 100 3.92 -42.96 13.09
C GLU A 100 3.62 -44.00 14.17
N ASP A 101 2.83 -43.62 15.18
CA ASP A 101 2.58 -44.43 16.36
C ASP A 101 1.62 -45.60 16.08
N TYR A 102 0.55 -45.37 15.30
CA TYR A 102 -0.49 -46.38 15.09
C TYR A 102 -0.25 -47.27 13.87
N ASN A 103 0.39 -46.76 12.81
CA ASN A 103 0.67 -47.57 11.61
C ASN A 103 2.05 -48.23 11.63
N GLY A 104 2.78 -48.10 12.75
CA GLY A 104 4.05 -48.79 12.96
C GLY A 104 5.11 -48.47 11.91
N ARG A 105 5.02 -47.29 11.28
CA ARG A 105 6.03 -46.80 10.32
C ARG A 105 7.39 -46.69 10.96
N TRP A 106 7.39 -46.32 12.22
CA TRP A 106 8.56 -46.35 13.05
C TRP A 106 9.00 -47.80 13.32
N ARG A 107 10.05 -48.23 12.62
CA ARG A 107 10.82 -49.42 13.04
C ARG A 107 11.80 -48.98 14.12
N GLU A 108 11.51 -49.32 15.36
CA GLU A 108 12.29 -49.05 16.59
C GLU A 108 13.75 -49.57 16.59
N LYS A 109 14.29 -49.98 15.45
CA LYS A 109 15.56 -50.71 15.33
C LYS A 109 16.79 -49.80 15.16
N THR A 110 16.62 -48.51 14.90
CA THR A 110 17.74 -47.57 14.71
C THR A 110 17.45 -46.20 15.33
N LEU A 111 17.26 -46.16 16.65
CA LEU A 111 17.39 -44.90 17.37
C LEU A 111 18.85 -44.41 17.29
N PRO A 112 19.11 -43.07 17.29
CA PRO A 112 20.43 -42.55 17.56
C PRO A 112 20.98 -43.17 18.85
N LYS A 113 22.28 -43.52 18.87
CA LYS A 113 22.95 -44.07 20.06
C LYS A 113 22.62 -43.19 21.28
N LEU A 114 22.04 -43.80 22.32
CA LEU A 114 21.74 -43.26 23.66
C LEU A 114 21.59 -41.72 23.78
N ARG A 115 20.36 -41.26 24.02
CA ARG A 115 20.02 -39.86 24.38
C ARG A 115 20.95 -39.32 25.49
N GLY A 116 21.42 -38.09 25.34
CA GLY A 116 22.19 -37.36 26.35
C GLY A 116 21.36 -36.31 27.07
N TRP A 117 21.62 -36.07 28.36
CA TRP A 117 20.99 -34.97 29.10
C TRP A 117 21.63 -33.65 28.67
N ASN A 118 20.83 -32.73 28.13
CA ASN A 118 21.29 -31.38 27.81
C ASN A 118 20.88 -30.42 28.92
N SER A 119 21.86 -29.87 29.64
CA SER A 119 21.63 -28.95 30.75
C SER A 119 21.06 -27.59 30.33
N HIS A 120 21.30 -27.14 29.10
CA HIS A 120 20.82 -25.84 28.61
C HIS A 120 19.34 -25.90 28.21
N GLN A 121 18.91 -27.03 27.66
CA GLN A 121 17.51 -27.25 27.27
C GLN A 121 16.71 -27.99 28.35
N LEU A 122 17.37 -28.47 29.41
CA LEU A 122 16.78 -29.29 30.49
C LEU A 122 15.98 -30.49 29.94
N ALA A 123 16.49 -31.10 28.86
CA ALA A 123 15.81 -32.15 28.12
C ALA A 123 16.80 -33.24 27.69
N TRP A 124 16.27 -34.44 27.41
CA TRP A 124 17.04 -35.53 26.83
C TRP A 124 17.04 -35.39 25.30
N ILE A 125 18.21 -35.18 24.70
CA ILE A 125 18.36 -34.90 23.26
C ILE A 125 19.18 -36.01 22.59
N PRO A 126 18.91 -36.35 21.32
CA PRO A 126 17.78 -35.85 20.51
C PRO A 126 16.45 -36.41 21.01
N GLU A 127 15.43 -35.55 21.06
CA GLU A 127 14.05 -36.00 21.20
C GLU A 127 13.60 -36.67 19.90
N LYS A 128 12.61 -37.58 20.00
CA LYS A 128 12.02 -38.22 18.80
C LYS A 128 11.53 -37.15 17.80
N ASN A 129 11.02 -36.03 18.30
CA ASN A 129 10.46 -34.92 17.52
C ASN A 129 11.51 -34.09 16.77
N ASP A 130 12.76 -34.11 17.22
CA ASP A 130 13.83 -33.30 16.62
C ASP A 130 14.20 -33.79 15.21
N HIS A 131 13.86 -35.04 14.91
CA HIS A 131 14.16 -35.73 13.65
C HIS A 131 12.90 -36.35 13.06
N PRO A 132 11.97 -35.52 12.53
CA PRO A 132 10.74 -36.02 11.93
C PRO A 132 11.04 -36.92 10.74
N VAL A 133 10.20 -37.94 10.54
CA VAL A 133 10.33 -38.87 9.42
C VAL A 133 10.03 -38.15 8.10
N GLN A 134 10.99 -38.18 7.18
CA GLN A 134 10.88 -37.58 5.84
C GLN A 134 10.47 -38.60 4.79
N GLU A 135 9.35 -39.26 5.04
CA GLU A 135 8.79 -40.25 4.13
C GLU A 135 7.52 -39.72 3.46
N PRO A 136 7.12 -40.30 2.30
CA PRO A 136 5.81 -40.04 1.73
C PRO A 136 4.69 -40.37 2.74
N PRO A 137 3.57 -39.62 2.70
CA PRO A 137 2.45 -39.80 3.63
C PRO A 137 1.85 -41.22 3.52
N THR A 138 1.18 -41.70 4.58
CA THR A 138 0.30 -42.87 4.42
C THR A 138 -0.86 -42.52 3.54
N ASN A 139 -0.84 -43.16 2.39
CA ASN A 139 -1.90 -43.10 1.42
C ASN A 139 -2.71 -44.39 1.60
N PHE A 140 -3.78 -44.34 2.40
CA PHE A 140 -4.68 -45.46 2.69
C PHE A 140 -5.51 -45.89 1.45
N GLY A 141 -4.90 -45.93 0.26
CA GLY A 141 -5.56 -46.15 -1.02
C GLY A 141 -6.34 -44.93 -1.55
N LEU A 142 -6.35 -43.81 -0.83
CA LEU A 142 -7.14 -42.63 -1.19
C LEU A 142 -6.74 -42.05 -2.56
N LEU A 143 -5.45 -41.86 -2.82
CA LEU A 143 -4.98 -41.35 -4.11
C LEU A 143 -5.38 -42.26 -5.26
N GLY A 144 -5.28 -43.58 -5.05
CA GLY A 144 -5.71 -44.57 -6.04
C GLY A 144 -7.21 -44.51 -6.29
N HIS A 145 -8.02 -44.27 -5.25
CA HIS A 145 -9.46 -44.03 -5.39
C HIS A 145 -9.73 -42.76 -6.21
N MET A 146 -9.13 -41.63 -5.82
CA MET A 146 -9.32 -40.33 -6.49
C MET A 146 -8.91 -40.38 -7.96
N HIS A 147 -7.79 -41.03 -8.30
CA HIS A 147 -7.37 -41.19 -9.69
C HIS A 147 -8.40 -41.95 -10.54
N ARG A 148 -9.04 -42.98 -9.98
CA ARG A 148 -10.11 -43.71 -10.69
C ARG A 148 -11.34 -42.85 -10.90
N GLU A 149 -11.74 -42.08 -9.89
CA GLU A 149 -12.87 -41.17 -10.01
C GLU A 149 -12.63 -40.07 -11.04
N TRP A 150 -11.45 -39.43 -11.02
CA TRP A 150 -11.10 -38.41 -12.00
C TRP A 150 -11.02 -38.97 -13.42
N ALA A 151 -10.49 -40.18 -13.59
CA ALA A 151 -10.49 -40.85 -14.89
C ALA A 151 -11.92 -41.13 -15.40
N ALA A 152 -12.83 -41.55 -14.51
CA ALA A 152 -14.23 -41.76 -14.85
C ALA A 152 -14.94 -40.45 -15.21
N GLN A 153 -14.65 -39.35 -14.51
CA GLN A 153 -15.20 -38.03 -14.82
C GLN A 153 -14.72 -37.50 -16.17
N LEU A 154 -13.43 -37.67 -16.49
CA LEU A 154 -12.87 -37.29 -17.79
C LEU A 154 -13.42 -38.12 -18.94
N ALA A 155 -13.75 -39.40 -18.70
CA ALA A 155 -14.34 -40.28 -19.72
C ALA A 155 -15.83 -40.02 -19.98
N ASN A 156 -16.52 -39.32 -19.06
CA ASN A 156 -17.94 -38.95 -19.18
C ASN A 156 -18.15 -37.54 -19.76
N LEU A 157 -17.08 -36.85 -20.17
CA LEU A 157 -17.08 -35.58 -20.89
C LEU A 157 -16.80 -35.81 -22.38
#